data_AF-A0A355CBQ6-F1
#
_entry.id   AF-A0A355CBQ6-F1
#
_cell.length_a   1.000
_cell.length_b   1.000
_cell.length_c   1.000
_cell.angle_alpha   90.00
_cell.angle_beta   90.00
_cell.angle_gamma   90.00
#
_symmetry.space_group_name_H-M   'P 1'
#
loop_
_entity.id
_entity.type
_entity.pdbx_description
1 polymer ?
#
loop_
_entity_poly.entity_id
_entity_poly.type
_entity_poly.pdbx_seq_one_letter_code
_entity_poly.pdbx_strand_id
1 'polypeptide(L)'
;TDEYKIDFKEFLDRFGIFHETQNGNIVVSEVDIPSHEVLGYYLKEAYYFETGTSNYGVKTVALCPIIYRQADYESQTVRYPLFWIVYDELRPYTLRMPIMTSSLNNTMTGTIDDFFRMKHYDGEIYKATNPRNLAISQYTSTPEEMKAEQERVEQQLRDFEERLWKGDTDTTRVLPYRQKQRAGGSTTMRNRRY
;
A
#
# COMPACT_ATOMS: atom_id res chain seq x y z
N THR A 1 -3.20 -8.12 18.49
CA THR A 1 -2.75 -9.27 19.30
C THR A 1 -1.40 -8.94 19.86
N ASP A 2 -1.15 -9.27 21.12
CA ASP A 2 0.09 -8.92 21.83
C ASP A 2 1.36 -9.49 21.15
N GLU A 3 1.19 -10.52 20.31
CA GLU A 3 2.23 -11.15 19.50
C GLU A 3 2.96 -10.20 18.52
N TYR A 4 2.30 -9.11 18.07
CA TYR A 4 2.92 -8.13 17.17
C TYR A 4 3.35 -6.85 17.88
N LYS A 5 3.26 -6.81 19.22
CA LYS A 5 3.67 -5.65 20.00
C LYS A 5 5.19 -5.68 20.13
N ILE A 6 5.85 -4.71 19.50
CA ILE A 6 7.30 -4.56 19.58
C ILE A 6 7.64 -3.87 20.91
N ASP A 7 8.64 -4.41 21.62
CA ASP A 7 9.20 -3.72 22.78
C ASP A 7 9.97 -2.48 22.31
N PHE A 8 9.63 -1.32 22.88
CA PHE A 8 10.18 -0.06 22.42
C PHE A 8 11.70 0.03 22.62
N LYS A 9 12.23 -0.58 23.69
CA LYS A 9 13.66 -0.60 23.95
C LYS A 9 14.38 -1.46 22.92
N GLU A 10 13.87 -2.67 22.69
CA GLU A 10 14.44 -3.59 21.70
C GLU A 10 14.45 -2.98 20.29
N PHE A 11 13.40 -2.23 19.94
CA PHE A 11 13.35 -1.48 18.69
C PHE A 11 14.50 -0.47 18.58
N LEU A 12 14.69 0.38 19.60
CA LEU A 12 15.73 1.40 19.58
C LEU A 12 17.12 0.77 19.47
N ASP A 13 17.37 -0.28 20.23
CA ASP A 13 18.63 -1.05 20.18
C ASP A 13 18.88 -1.63 18.78
N ARG A 14 17.84 -2.23 18.16
CA ARG A 14 17.94 -2.86 16.83
C ARG A 14 18.31 -1.87 15.74
N PHE A 15 17.80 -0.63 15.83
CA PHE A 15 18.07 0.42 14.85
C PHE A 15 19.26 1.31 15.22
N GLY A 16 19.92 1.05 16.36
CA GLY A 16 21.07 1.83 16.83
C GLY A 16 20.69 3.25 17.25
N ILE A 17 19.44 3.45 17.67
CA ILE A 17 18.95 4.75 18.14
C ILE A 17 19.36 4.90 19.61
N PHE A 18 20.22 5.88 19.89
CA PHE A 18 20.64 6.16 21.25
C PHE A 18 19.45 6.61 22.09
N HIS A 19 19.36 6.03 23.29
CA HIS A 19 18.30 6.34 24.23
C HIS A 19 18.82 6.32 25.66
N GLU A 20 18.30 7.20 26.48
CA GLU A 20 18.58 7.25 27.91
C GLU A 20 17.38 6.72 28.69
N THR A 21 17.64 6.08 29.82
CA THR A 21 16.57 5.70 30.75
C THR A 21 16.59 6.67 31.93
N GLN A 22 15.62 7.59 31.97
CA GLN A 22 15.46 8.53 33.08
C GLN A 22 14.21 8.15 33.88
N ASN A 23 14.39 7.84 35.17
CA ASN A 23 13.30 7.44 36.08
C ASN A 23 12.43 6.27 35.57
N GLY A 24 13.03 5.32 34.84
CA GLY A 24 12.34 4.17 34.27
C GLY A 24 11.61 4.45 32.94
N ASN A 25 11.62 5.69 32.45
CA ASN A 25 11.10 6.04 31.13
C ASN A 25 12.25 6.13 30.12
N ILE A 26 12.02 5.61 28.92
CA ILE A 26 12.93 5.72 27.80
C ILE A 26 12.77 7.12 27.19
N VAL A 27 13.86 7.87 27.16
CA VAL A 27 13.95 9.21 26.57
C VAL A 27 14.93 9.14 25.40
N VAL A 28 14.51 9.63 24.25
CA VAL A 28 15.32 9.71 23.03
C VAL A 28 15.51 11.18 22.69
N SER A 29 16.76 11.61 22.47
CA SER A 29 17.04 12.99 22.07
C SER A 29 16.70 13.18 20.59
N GLU A 30 16.25 14.37 20.20
CA GLU A 30 15.92 14.67 18.79
C GLU A 30 17.11 14.45 17.84
N VAL A 31 18.34 14.70 18.31
CA VAL A 31 19.57 14.51 17.53
C VAL A 31 19.89 13.05 17.23
N ASP A 32 19.40 12.13 18.06
CA ASP A 32 19.67 10.70 17.96
C ASP A 32 18.66 9.99 17.05
N ILE A 33 17.58 10.69 16.65
CA ILE A 33 16.56 10.13 15.76
C ILE A 33 17.06 10.22 14.31
N PRO A 34 17.28 9.09 13.61
CA PRO A 34 17.79 9.06 12.23
C PRO A 34 16.70 9.42 11.21
N SER A 35 16.07 10.58 11.37
CA SER A 35 14.95 11.03 10.52
C SER A 35 15.35 11.17 9.06
N HIS A 36 16.62 11.48 8.79
CA HIS A 36 17.17 11.61 7.44
C HIS A 36 17.34 10.28 6.71
N GLU A 37 17.37 9.14 7.42
CA GLU A 37 17.47 7.81 6.83
C GLU A 37 16.11 7.27 6.36
N VAL A 38 15.01 7.90 6.80
CA VAL A 38 13.66 7.55 6.38
C VAL A 38 13.40 8.16 5.00
N LEU A 39 13.58 7.37 3.95
CA LEU A 39 13.41 7.83 2.56
C LEU A 39 12.03 7.47 1.97
N GLY A 40 11.18 6.76 2.70
CA GLY A 40 9.88 6.35 2.21
C GLY A 40 8.95 5.80 3.28
N TYR A 41 7.69 5.61 2.90
CA TYR A 41 6.64 5.08 3.78
C TYR A 41 5.85 3.99 3.06
N TYR A 42 5.58 2.89 3.76
CA TYR A 42 4.51 2.00 3.36
C TYR A 42 3.19 2.58 3.83
N LEU A 43 2.26 2.66 2.89
CA LEU A 43 0.90 3.12 3.14
C LEU A 43 -0.03 1.92 3.12
N LYS A 44 -0.87 1.80 4.15
CA LYS A 44 -1.98 0.84 4.14
C LYS A 44 -3.28 1.60 3.95
N GLU A 45 -3.97 1.29 2.85
CA GLU A 45 -5.28 1.86 2.53
C GLU A 45 -6.41 0.85 2.73
N ALA A 46 -7.58 1.37 3.07
CA ALA A 46 -8.83 0.63 3.02
C ALA A 46 -9.81 1.35 2.10
N TYR A 47 -10.25 0.62 1.07
CA TYR A 47 -11.32 1.01 0.18
C TYR A 47 -12.64 0.54 0.82
N TYR A 48 -13.56 1.45 1.08
CA TYR A 48 -14.81 1.14 1.75
C TYR A 48 -16.00 1.69 0.96
N PHE A 49 -17.12 0.99 1.07
CA PHE A 49 -18.39 1.37 0.50
C PHE A 49 -19.44 1.32 1.60
N GLU A 50 -19.99 2.47 1.95
CA GLU A 50 -21.09 2.58 2.90
C GLU A 50 -22.41 2.42 2.16
N THR A 51 -23.12 1.30 2.39
CA THR A 51 -24.39 1.01 1.70
C THR A 51 -25.51 1.99 2.04
N GLY A 52 -25.51 2.56 3.25
CA GLY A 52 -26.56 3.48 3.70
C GLY A 52 -26.51 4.85 3.02
N THR A 53 -25.30 5.36 2.79
CA THR A 53 -25.06 6.66 2.14
C THR A 53 -24.68 6.53 0.68
N SER A 54 -24.43 5.28 0.21
CA SER A 54 -23.81 4.99 -1.08
C SER A 54 -22.49 5.74 -1.30
N ASN A 55 -21.81 6.07 -0.20
CA ASN A 55 -20.52 6.74 -0.23
C ASN A 55 -19.43 5.69 -0.42
N TYR A 56 -18.68 5.85 -1.49
CA TYR A 56 -17.41 5.17 -1.67
C TYR A 56 -16.28 6.09 -1.23
N GLY A 57 -15.32 5.54 -0.51
CA GLY A 57 -14.17 6.29 -0.04
C GLY A 57 -12.95 5.41 0.14
N VAL A 58 -11.82 6.09 0.22
CA VAL A 58 -10.54 5.47 0.57
C VAL A 58 -10.07 6.12 1.85
N LYS A 59 -9.67 5.30 2.81
CA LYS A 59 -9.14 5.74 4.09
C LYS A 59 -7.74 5.20 4.26
N THR A 60 -6.80 6.08 4.58
CA THR A 60 -5.50 5.69 5.11
C THR A 60 -5.69 5.05 6.49
N VAL A 61 -5.29 3.79 6.62
CA VAL A 61 -5.42 3.00 7.85
C VAL A 61 -4.17 3.13 8.69
N ALA A 62 -3.00 2.99 8.07
CA ALA A 62 -1.73 2.98 8.78
C ALA A 62 -0.59 3.45 7.88
N LEU A 63 0.43 3.99 8.53
CA LEU A 63 1.71 4.38 7.93
C LEU A 63 2.82 3.54 8.55
N CYS A 64 3.81 3.19 7.75
CA CYS A 64 5.02 2.54 8.23
C CYS A 64 6.24 3.20 7.61
N PRO A 65 7.08 3.90 8.41
CA PRO A 65 8.32 4.47 7.91
C PRO A 65 9.30 3.36 7.47
N ILE A 66 10.07 3.64 6.42
CA ILE A 66 11.04 2.71 5.85
C ILE A 66 12.40 3.39 5.78
N ILE A 67 13.42 2.71 6.29
CA ILE A 67 14.81 3.09 6.05
C ILE A 67 15.40 2.27 4.91
N TYR A 68 16.25 2.92 4.13
CA TYR A 68 16.91 2.33 2.98
C TYR A 68 18.37 2.15 3.35
N ARG A 69 18.82 0.90 3.51
CA ARG A 69 20.23 0.61 3.70
C ARG A 69 20.78 -0.03 2.44
N GLN A 70 21.83 0.58 1.92
CA GLN A 70 22.63 -0.01 0.87
C GLN A 70 23.81 -0.70 1.55
N ALA A 71 23.93 -2.02 1.39
CA ALA A 71 25.15 -2.70 1.80
C ALA A 71 26.26 -2.33 0.81
N ASP A 72 27.48 -2.10 1.29
CA ASP A 72 28.63 -1.63 0.49
C ASP A 72 28.97 -2.51 -0.73
N TYR A 73 28.48 -3.76 -0.74
CA TYR A 73 28.72 -4.75 -1.79
C TYR A 73 27.45 -5.16 -2.57
N GLU A 74 26.27 -4.65 -2.22
CA GLU A 74 25.02 -4.99 -2.91
C GLU A 74 24.53 -3.82 -3.76
N SER A 75 24.24 -4.11 -5.02
CA SER A 75 23.64 -3.13 -5.96
C SER A 75 22.15 -2.88 -5.70
N GLN A 76 21.53 -3.61 -4.77
CA GLN A 76 20.12 -3.47 -4.41
C GLN A 76 19.99 -2.81 -3.04
N THR A 77 19.24 -1.70 -3.00
CA THR A 77 18.89 -1.05 -1.74
C THR A 77 17.85 -1.88 -0.99
N VAL A 78 18.20 -2.34 0.22
CA VAL A 78 17.28 -3.12 1.05
C VAL A 78 16.39 -2.18 1.85
N ARG A 79 15.07 -2.39 1.75
CA ARG A 79 14.04 -1.64 2.47
C ARG A 79 13.79 -2.29 3.83
N TYR A 80 14.04 -1.56 4.92
CA TYR A 80 13.77 -2.01 6.28
C TYR A 80 12.55 -1.26 6.84
N PRO A 81 11.36 -1.88 6.91
CA PRO A 81 10.21 -1.29 7.56
C PRO A 81 10.48 -1.18 9.07
N LEU A 82 10.13 -0.03 9.66
CA LEU A 82 10.32 0.21 11.09
C LEU A 82 9.15 -0.36 11.90
N PHE A 83 8.02 0.35 11.95
CA PHE A 83 6.83 -0.04 12.70
C PHE A 83 5.58 0.54 12.04
N TRP A 84 4.41 -0.07 12.32
CA TRP A 84 3.12 0.42 11.85
C TRP A 84 2.50 1.36 12.86
N ILE A 85 2.02 2.51 12.38
CA ILE A 85 1.31 3.50 13.17
C ILE A 85 -0.11 3.62 12.63
N VAL A 86 -1.11 3.53 13.50
CA VAL A 86 -2.50 3.72 13.11
C VAL A 86 -2.72 5.20 12.77
N TYR A 87 -3.25 5.46 11.58
CA TYR A 87 -3.35 6.83 11.07
C TYR A 87 -4.23 7.74 11.93
N ASP A 88 -5.28 7.18 12.54
CA ASP A 88 -6.17 7.94 13.43
C ASP A 88 -5.45 8.51 14.67
N GLU A 89 -4.36 7.87 15.14
CA GLU A 89 -3.52 8.37 16.24
C GLU A 89 -2.56 9.49 15.80
N LEU A 90 -2.15 9.48 14.52
CA LEU A 90 -1.30 10.51 13.93
C LEU A 90 -2.07 11.76 13.55
N ARG A 91 -3.37 11.63 13.27
CA ARG A 91 -4.21 12.68 12.72
C ARG A 91 -4.16 14.04 13.46
N PRO A 92 -4.16 14.10 14.80
CA PRO A 92 -4.05 15.38 15.51
C PRO A 92 -2.74 16.12 15.24
N TYR A 93 -1.68 15.40 14.89
CA TYR A 93 -0.37 15.96 14.55
C TYR A 93 -0.31 16.33 13.07
N THR A 94 -0.77 15.45 12.17
CA THR A 94 -0.74 15.70 10.72
C THR A 94 -1.62 16.88 10.29
N LEU A 95 -2.72 17.13 11.01
CA LEU A 95 -3.56 18.32 10.82
C LEU A 95 -2.87 19.64 11.18
N ARG A 96 -1.84 19.62 12.04
CA ARG A 96 -1.12 20.82 12.49
C ARG A 96 0.17 21.05 11.72
N MET A 97 0.59 20.09 10.91
CA MET A 97 1.79 20.18 10.09
C MET A 97 1.41 20.75 8.71
N PRO A 98 1.64 22.05 8.45
CA PRO A 98 1.35 22.63 7.15
C PRO A 98 2.34 22.07 6.12
N ILE A 99 1.87 21.86 4.90
CA ILE A 99 2.71 21.54 3.75
C ILE A 99 2.33 22.38 2.55
N MET A 100 3.27 22.48 1.61
CA MET A 100 2.98 23.03 0.30
C MET A 100 2.37 21.92 -0.56
N THR A 101 1.10 22.08 -0.92
CA THR A 101 0.36 21.12 -1.75
C THR A 101 0.53 21.36 -3.26
N SER A 102 1.07 22.52 -3.66
CA SER A 102 1.29 22.87 -5.07
C SER A 102 2.57 23.68 -5.24
N SER A 103 3.38 23.35 -6.24
CA SER A 103 4.55 24.13 -6.63
C SER A 103 4.19 25.42 -7.40
N LEU A 104 2.98 25.49 -7.98
CA LEU A 104 2.50 26.63 -8.76
C LEU A 104 1.95 27.74 -7.87
N ASN A 105 1.40 27.38 -6.72
CA ASN A 105 0.96 28.31 -5.69
C ASN A 105 1.82 28.07 -4.44
N ASN A 106 2.89 28.85 -4.29
CA ASN A 106 3.89 28.77 -3.22
C ASN A 106 3.34 29.14 -1.82
N THR A 107 2.06 28.88 -1.58
CA THR A 107 1.36 29.12 -0.33
C THR A 107 1.17 27.77 0.37
N MET A 108 1.45 27.70 1.68
CA MET A 108 1.20 26.52 2.49
C MET A 108 -0.30 26.38 2.80
N THR A 109 -1.11 26.05 1.78
CA THR A 109 -2.58 26.02 1.89
C THR A 109 -3.13 24.72 2.46
N GLY A 110 -2.31 23.67 2.58
CA GLY A 110 -2.77 22.35 3.03
C GLY A 110 -1.97 21.82 4.20
N THR A 111 -2.45 20.72 4.75
CA THR A 111 -1.82 19.98 5.85
C THR A 111 -1.34 18.62 5.39
N ILE A 112 -0.52 17.94 6.19
CA ILE A 112 -0.17 16.54 5.93
C ILE A 112 -1.43 15.66 5.92
N ASP A 113 -2.45 15.97 6.72
CA ASP A 113 -3.74 15.26 6.67
C ASP A 113 -4.39 15.37 5.28
N ASP A 114 -4.42 16.59 4.72
CA ASP A 114 -4.98 16.83 3.38
C ASP A 114 -4.21 16.06 2.30
N PHE A 115 -2.89 15.97 2.40
CA PHE A 115 -2.04 15.20 1.49
C PHE A 115 -2.47 13.73 1.36
N PHE A 116 -2.67 13.07 2.50
CA PHE A 116 -3.09 11.67 2.52
C PHE A 116 -4.56 11.50 2.15
N ARG A 117 -5.44 12.42 2.59
CA ARG A 117 -6.87 12.38 2.26
C ARG A 117 -7.15 12.61 0.78
N MET A 118 -6.39 13.51 0.14
CA MET A 118 -6.50 13.81 -1.29
C MET A 118 -5.66 12.87 -2.17
N LYS A 119 -4.95 11.91 -1.57
CA LYS A 119 -4.06 10.97 -2.25
C LYS A 119 -3.01 11.65 -3.13
N HIS A 120 -2.37 12.70 -2.62
CA HIS A 120 -1.30 13.42 -3.33
C HIS A 120 0.07 12.72 -3.26
N TYR A 121 0.08 11.40 -3.03
CA TYR A 121 1.29 10.57 -3.05
C TYR A 121 1.27 9.64 -4.27
N ASP A 122 2.46 9.17 -4.64
CA ASP A 122 2.67 8.20 -5.71
C ASP A 122 3.53 7.05 -5.19
N GLY A 123 3.29 5.84 -5.68
CA GLY A 123 4.00 4.65 -5.21
C GLY A 123 3.47 3.34 -5.79
N GLU A 124 4.31 2.33 -5.76
CA GLU A 124 4.00 1.00 -6.29
C GLU A 124 3.20 0.17 -5.28
N ILE A 125 2.20 -0.58 -5.77
CA ILE A 125 1.48 -1.55 -4.94
C ILE A 125 2.41 -2.72 -4.60
N TYR A 126 2.87 -2.79 -3.36
CA TYR A 126 3.65 -3.93 -2.88
C TYR A 126 2.77 -5.16 -2.56
N LYS A 127 1.56 -4.91 -2.05
CA LYS A 127 0.64 -5.94 -1.59
C LYS A 127 -0.81 -5.45 -1.67
N ALA A 128 -1.68 -6.31 -2.19
CA ALA A 128 -3.13 -6.13 -2.14
C ALA A 128 -3.76 -7.25 -1.30
N THR A 129 -4.93 -6.99 -0.71
CA THR A 129 -5.68 -8.03 -0.01
C THR A 129 -6.06 -9.12 -1.00
N ASN A 130 -5.59 -10.34 -0.75
CA ASN A 130 -5.93 -11.52 -1.53
C ASN A 130 -6.20 -12.70 -0.60
N PRO A 131 -6.90 -13.76 -1.07
CA PRO A 131 -7.27 -14.89 -0.24
C PRO A 131 -6.08 -15.64 0.39
N ARG A 132 -4.88 -15.51 -0.18
CA ARG A 132 -3.66 -16.17 0.30
C ARG A 132 -2.80 -15.25 1.19
N ASN A 133 -3.21 -14.00 1.39
CA ASN A 133 -2.47 -12.95 2.08
C ASN A 133 -1.00 -12.78 1.61
N LEU A 134 -0.72 -13.06 0.34
CA LEU A 134 0.62 -12.99 -0.25
C LEU A 134 0.91 -11.59 -0.79
N ALA A 135 2.17 -11.14 -0.68
CA ALA A 135 2.66 -9.97 -1.41
C ALA A 135 2.77 -10.30 -2.91
N ILE A 136 2.74 -9.28 -3.77
CA ILE A 136 2.78 -9.49 -5.24
C ILE A 136 4.04 -10.28 -5.64
N SER A 137 5.18 -9.89 -5.07
CA SER A 137 6.47 -10.55 -5.29
C SER A 137 6.53 -12.02 -4.88
N GLN A 138 5.59 -12.51 -4.05
CA GLN A 138 5.57 -13.90 -3.60
C GLN A 138 4.87 -14.84 -4.57
N TYR A 139 4.11 -14.32 -5.53
CA TYR A 139 3.40 -15.13 -6.53
C TYR A 139 3.69 -14.74 -7.99
N THR A 140 4.53 -13.72 -8.21
CA THR A 140 5.08 -13.36 -9.52
C THR A 140 6.54 -13.79 -9.63
N SER A 141 6.98 -14.23 -10.81
CA SER A 141 8.31 -14.82 -10.99
C SER A 141 9.32 -13.85 -11.63
N THR A 142 8.86 -12.91 -12.46
CA THR A 142 9.74 -11.94 -13.13
C THR A 142 9.35 -10.49 -12.79
N PRO A 143 10.29 -9.52 -12.90
CA PRO A 143 9.98 -8.10 -12.68
C PRO A 143 8.87 -7.58 -13.59
N GLU A 144 8.79 -8.06 -14.83
CA GLU A 144 7.75 -7.70 -15.79
C GLU A 144 6.38 -8.22 -15.37
N GLU A 145 6.31 -9.46 -14.87
CA GLU A 145 5.08 -10.04 -14.34
C GLU A 145 4.62 -9.29 -13.08
N MET A 146 5.57 -8.93 -12.20
CA MET A 146 5.29 -8.13 -11.01
C MET A 146 4.68 -6.77 -11.38
N LYS A 147 5.28 -6.05 -12.34
CA LYS A 147 4.78 -4.76 -12.80
C LYS A 147 3.40 -4.86 -13.46
N ALA A 148 3.21 -5.87 -14.33
CA ALA A 148 1.92 -6.10 -14.96
C ALA A 148 0.83 -6.41 -13.93
N GLU A 149 1.15 -7.16 -12.88
CA GLU A 149 0.22 -7.46 -11.79
C GLU A 149 -0.09 -6.23 -10.94
N GLN A 150 0.89 -5.37 -10.65
CA GLN A 150 0.69 -4.08 -9.99
C GLN A 150 -0.27 -3.19 -10.79
N GLU A 151 0.00 -3.00 -12.08
CA GLU A 151 -0.86 -2.23 -12.99
C GLU A 151 -2.27 -2.82 -13.09
N ARG A 152 -2.39 -4.16 -13.11
CA ARG A 152 -3.68 -4.85 -13.11
C ARG A 152 -4.49 -4.54 -11.85
N VAL A 153 -3.86 -4.57 -10.68
CA VAL A 153 -4.53 -4.26 -9.40
C VAL A 153 -4.97 -2.80 -9.37
N GLU A 154 -4.10 -1.87 -9.77
CA GLU A 154 -4.46 -0.46 -9.86
C GLU A 154 -5.63 -0.22 -10.82
N GLN A 155 -5.62 -0.87 -11.98
CA GLN A 155 -6.70 -0.74 -12.95
C GLN A 155 -8.00 -1.27 -12.38
N GLN A 156 -7.98 -2.38 -11.63
CA GLN A 156 -9.18 -2.89 -10.97
C GLN A 156 -9.76 -1.92 -9.95
N LEU A 157 -8.90 -1.21 -9.20
CA LEU A 157 -9.36 -0.19 -8.25
C LEU A 157 -10.00 1.01 -8.98
N ARG A 158 -9.38 1.47 -10.08
CA ARG A 158 -9.92 2.55 -10.92
C ARG A 158 -11.24 2.16 -11.59
N ASP A 159 -11.30 0.97 -12.18
CA ASP A 159 -12.52 0.44 -12.83
C ASP A 159 -13.67 0.30 -11.82
N PHE A 160 -13.36 -0.14 -10.59
CA PHE A 160 -14.35 -0.27 -9.53
C PHE A 160 -14.90 1.09 -9.11
N GLU A 161 -14.02 2.07 -8.91
CA GLU A 161 -14.40 3.45 -8.61
C GLU A 161 -15.27 4.03 -9.74
N GLU A 162 -14.85 3.89 -11.00
CA GLU A 162 -15.59 4.39 -12.16
C GLU A 162 -16.99 3.76 -12.29
N ARG A 163 -17.12 2.45 -12.06
CA ARG A 163 -18.43 1.75 -12.09
C ARG A 163 -19.38 2.24 -10.99
N LEU A 164 -18.85 2.53 -9.80
CA LEU A 164 -19.64 3.09 -8.71
C LEU A 164 -20.13 4.50 -9.05
N TRP A 165 -19.26 5.36 -9.60
CA TRP A 165 -19.60 6.74 -9.96
C TRP A 165 -20.53 6.84 -11.17
N LYS A 166 -20.34 5.98 -12.17
CA LYS A 166 -21.20 5.95 -13.36
C LYS A 166 -22.59 5.39 -13.08
N GLY A 167 -22.83 4.88 -11.87
CA GLY A 167 -24.10 4.31 -11.46
C GLY A 167 -24.53 3.25 -12.46
N ASP A 168 -23.83 2.11 -12.51
CA ASP A 168 -24.16 1.07 -13.48
C ASP A 168 -25.64 0.65 -13.36
N THR A 169 -26.45 1.15 -14.29
CA THR A 169 -27.80 0.70 -14.61
C THR A 169 -27.81 -0.67 -15.30
N ASP A 170 -26.70 -1.43 -15.28
CA ASP A 170 -26.60 -2.74 -15.91
C ASP A 170 -25.76 -3.72 -15.06
N THR A 171 -26.41 -4.29 -14.04
CA THR A 171 -25.87 -5.32 -13.14
C THR A 171 -25.58 -6.69 -13.81
N THR A 172 -25.41 -6.78 -15.13
CA THR A 172 -25.47 -8.07 -15.84
C THR A 172 -24.27 -8.46 -16.71
N ARG A 173 -23.10 -7.83 -16.58
CA ARG A 173 -21.90 -8.24 -17.35
C ARG A 173 -20.74 -8.71 -16.48
N VAL A 174 -20.91 -9.89 -15.88
CA VAL A 174 -19.77 -10.80 -15.67
C VAL A 174 -19.27 -11.24 -17.05
N LEU A 175 -18.16 -10.67 -17.50
CA LEU A 175 -17.47 -11.16 -18.69
C LEU A 175 -17.02 -12.61 -18.41
N PRO A 176 -17.45 -13.62 -19.20
CA PRO A 176 -17.00 -14.97 -19.00
C PRO A 176 -15.50 -15.05 -19.23
N TYR A 177 -14.80 -15.71 -18.31
CA TYR A 177 -13.40 -16.11 -18.45
C TYR A 177 -13.19 -16.79 -19.80
N ARG A 178 -12.43 -16.14 -20.69
CA ARG A 178 -12.14 -16.66 -22.03
C ARG A 178 -11.14 -17.81 -21.90
N GLN A 179 -11.64 -19.02 -21.75
CA GLN A 179 -10.83 -20.23 -21.96
C GLN A 179 -10.27 -20.20 -23.38
N LYS A 180 -8.94 -20.16 -23.51
CA LYS A 180 -8.25 -20.32 -24.80
C LYS A 180 -8.64 -21.68 -25.40
N GLN A 181 -9.59 -21.68 -26.34
CA GLN A 181 -9.85 -22.83 -27.17
C GLN A 181 -8.63 -23.06 -28.07
N ARG A 182 -7.98 -24.21 -27.88
CA ARG A 182 -6.93 -24.71 -28.76
C ARG A 182 -7.56 -24.97 -30.13
N ALA A 183 -7.06 -24.29 -31.16
CA ALA A 183 -7.40 -24.58 -32.55
C ALA A 183 -6.85 -25.96 -32.91
N GLY A 184 -7.73 -26.94 -33.06
CA GLY A 184 -7.44 -28.27 -33.58
C GLY A 184 -8.61 -28.70 -34.46
N GLY A 185 -8.52 -28.42 -35.75
CA GLY A 185 -9.48 -28.88 -36.73
C GLY A 185 -9.30 -30.38 -37.00
N SER A 186 -10.38 -31.14 -36.94
CA SER A 186 -10.63 -32.24 -37.88
C SER A 186 -12.09 -32.68 -37.79
N THR A 187 -12.78 -32.52 -38.92
CA THR A 187 -14.11 -33.02 -39.22
C THR A 187 -14.20 -34.52 -38.98
N THR A 188 -15.21 -34.99 -38.25
CA THR A 188 -15.60 -36.41 -38.29
C THR A 188 -17.05 -36.53 -38.73
N MET A 189 -17.25 -37.10 -39.92
CA MET A 189 -18.54 -37.66 -40.32
C MET A 189 -18.45 -39.20 -40.38
N ARG A 190 -19.47 -39.78 -39.74
CA ARG A 190 -20.10 -41.09 -39.99
C ARG A 190 -19.48 -42.40 -39.44
N ASN A 191 -20.36 -43.01 -38.65
CA ASN A 191 -20.85 -44.39 -38.68
C ASN A 191 -20.29 -45.43 -37.68
N ARG A 192 -21.20 -45.81 -36.76
CA ARG A 192 -21.67 -47.18 -36.47
C ARG A 192 -20.61 -48.28 -36.30
N ARG A 193 -20.49 -48.86 -35.10
CA ARG A 193 -21.20 -50.09 -34.63
C ARG A 193 -20.49 -50.72 -33.41
N TYR A 194 -21.34 -51.26 -32.51
CA TYR A 194 -21.14 -52.09 -31.31
C TYR A 194 -20.37 -51.45 -30.15
#